data_AF-A0A961QS37-F1
#
_entry.id   AF-A0A961QS37-F1
#
_cell.length_a   1.000
_cell.length_b   1.000
_cell.length_c   1.000
_cell.angle_alpha   90.00
_cell.angle_beta   90.00
_cell.angle_gamma   90.00
#
_symmetry.space_group_name_H-M   'P 1'
#
loop_
_entity.id
_entity.type
_entity.pdbx_description
1 polymer ?
#
loop_
_entity_poly.entity_id
_entity_poly.type
_entity_poly.pdbx_seq_one_letter_code
_entity_poly.pdbx_strand_id
1 'polypeptide(L)'
;SIGLGAAGAGTVVALQAIGGAAGNMICVHNVVAASATVGLTDREGELIRKTLIPMAYYCIQGGLIGFALLTGNLVWWAAAAIWVAVVLLVMSRNRGHAAVLATN
;
A
#
# COMPACT_ATOMS: atom_id res chain seq x y z
N SER A 1 -12.77 12.64 26.17
CA SER A 1 -11.96 12.46 24.95
C SER A 1 -11.39 11.05 24.96
N ILE A 2 -11.10 10.46 23.80
CA ILE A 2 -10.66 9.05 23.63
C ILE A 2 -9.22 8.79 24.16
N GLY A 3 -8.76 9.57 25.14
CA GLY A 3 -7.40 9.50 25.70
C GLY A 3 -6.28 9.96 24.75
N LEU A 4 -6.60 10.37 23.51
CA LEU A 4 -5.62 10.81 22.53
C LEU A 4 -5.39 12.32 22.62
N GLY A 5 -4.12 12.74 22.76
CA GLY A 5 -3.71 14.13 22.57
C GLY A 5 -3.85 14.58 21.11
N ALA A 6 -3.65 15.88 20.84
CA ALA A 6 -3.80 16.46 19.49
C ALA A 6 -2.95 15.74 18.43
N ALA A 7 -1.73 15.32 18.78
CA ALA A 7 -0.87 14.54 17.91
C ALA A 7 -1.45 13.14 17.58
N GLY A 8 -2.03 12.46 18.57
CA GLY A 8 -2.66 11.15 18.37
C GLY A 8 -3.90 11.23 17.49
N ALA A 9 -4.73 12.26 17.66
CA ALA A 9 -5.86 12.52 16.77
C ALA A 9 -5.41 12.78 15.32
N GLY A 10 -4.32 13.54 15.13
CA GLY A 10 -3.70 13.75 13.83
C GLY A 10 -3.25 12.45 13.16
N THR A 11 -2.62 11.54 13.91
CA THR A 11 -2.21 10.22 13.40
C THR A 11 -3.41 9.37 12.96
N VAL A 12 -4.52 9.40 13.71
CA VAL A 12 -5.74 8.66 13.33
C VAL A 12 -6.33 9.20 12.02
N VAL A 13 -6.40 10.51 11.85
CA VAL A 13 -6.88 11.13 10.60
C VAL A 13 -5.94 10.82 9.44
N ALA A 14 -4.63 10.82 9.66
CA ALA A 14 -3.65 10.42 8.66
C ALA A 14 -3.86 8.95 8.22
N LEU A 15 -4.10 8.04 9.16
CA LEU A 15 -4.44 6.64 8.86
C LEU A 15 -5.73 6.49 8.06
N GLN A 16 -6.75 7.30 8.36
CA GLN A 16 -7.99 7.33 7.58
C GLN A 16 -7.75 7.83 6.16
N ALA A 17 -6.90 8.85 5.98
CA ALA A 17 -6.54 9.36 4.65
C ALA A 17 -5.80 8.28 3.83
N ILE A 18 -4.91 7.50 4.46
CA ILE A 18 -4.25 6.34 3.82
C ILE A 18 -5.30 5.31 3.38
N GLY A 19 -6.25 4.97 4.25
CA GLY A 19 -7.35 4.04 3.92
C GLY A 19 -8.26 4.54 2.80
N GLY A 20 -8.57 5.84 2.78
CA GLY A 20 -9.34 6.48 1.71
C GLY A 20 -8.61 6.44 0.37
N ALA A 21 -7.31 6.75 0.36
CA ALA A 21 -6.47 6.63 -0.84
C ALA A 21 -6.41 5.19 -1.36
N ALA A 22 -6.39 4.20 -0.47
CA ALA A 22 -6.43 2.78 -0.81
C ALA A 22 -7.74 2.36 -1.46
N GLY A 23 -8.87 2.75 -0.88
CA GLY A 23 -10.18 2.50 -1.47
C GLY A 23 -10.29 3.06 -2.89
N ASN A 24 -9.68 4.23 -3.14
CA ASN A 24 -9.69 4.85 -4.47
C ASN A 24 -8.94 4.03 -5.54
N MET A 25 -7.95 3.20 -5.17
CA MET A 25 -7.18 2.39 -6.13
C MET A 25 -7.92 1.15 -6.63
N ILE A 26 -8.95 0.69 -5.90
CA ILE A 26 -9.73 -0.52 -6.22
C ILE A 26 -11.17 -0.20 -6.63
N CYS A 27 -11.59 1.06 -6.49
CA CYS A 27 -12.96 1.44 -6.80
C CYS A 27 -13.24 1.29 -8.30
N VAL A 28 -14.32 0.60 -8.64
CA VAL A 28 -14.64 0.21 -10.03
C VAL A 28 -14.70 1.43 -10.95
N HIS A 29 -15.30 2.54 -10.50
CA HIS A 29 -15.37 3.76 -11.32
C HIS A 29 -13.99 4.35 -11.67
N ASN A 30 -13.02 4.29 -10.76
CA ASN A 30 -11.66 4.79 -11.00
C ASN A 30 -10.87 3.84 -11.90
N VAL A 31 -11.09 2.53 -11.76
CA VAL A 31 -10.44 1.49 -12.56
C VAL A 31 -10.97 1.50 -13.99
N VAL A 32 -12.29 1.64 -14.18
CA VAL A 32 -12.93 1.82 -15.50
C VAL A 32 -12.43 3.10 -16.17
N ALA A 33 -12.35 4.20 -15.41
CA ALA A 33 -11.82 5.45 -15.95
C ALA A 33 -10.35 5.32 -16.38
N ALA A 34 -9.51 4.67 -15.55
CA ALA A 34 -8.12 4.41 -15.89
C ALA A 34 -7.99 3.49 -17.12
N SER A 35 -8.74 2.39 -17.17
CA SER A 35 -8.72 1.43 -18.27
C SER A 35 -9.12 2.06 -19.61
N ALA A 36 -10.08 3.00 -19.59
CA ALA A 36 -10.49 3.77 -20.76
C ALA A 36 -9.38 4.68 -21.30
N THR A 37 -8.57 5.31 -20.44
CA THR A 37 -7.48 6.21 -20.87
C THR A 37 -6.32 5.48 -21.56
N VAL A 38 -6.10 4.20 -21.24
CA VAL A 38 -5.02 3.37 -21.81
C VAL A 38 -5.53 2.37 -22.86
N GLY A 39 -6.82 2.43 -23.21
CA GLY A 39 -7.42 1.58 -24.25
C GLY A 39 -7.59 0.11 -23.86
N LEU A 40 -7.58 -0.22 -22.56
CA LEU A 40 -7.73 -1.59 -22.06
C LEU A 40 -9.20 -1.90 -21.75
N THR A 41 -9.97 -2.27 -22.77
CA THR A 41 -11.38 -2.64 -22.60
C THR A 41 -11.50 -4.07 -22.03
N ASP A 42 -12.49 -4.31 -21.16
CA ASP A 42 -12.80 -5.60 -20.52
C ASP A 42 -11.70 -6.22 -19.61
N ARG A 43 -10.67 -5.45 -19.22
CA ARG A 43 -9.57 -5.92 -18.34
C ARG A 43 -9.52 -5.27 -16.96
N GLU A 44 -10.59 -4.63 -16.54
CA GLU A 44 -10.67 -3.90 -15.26
C GLU A 44 -10.39 -4.80 -14.04
N GLY A 45 -10.87 -6.04 -14.05
CA GLY A 45 -10.58 -7.00 -12.99
C GLY A 45 -9.11 -7.40 -12.91
N GLU A 46 -8.42 -7.49 -14.05
CA GLU A 46 -6.98 -7.73 -14.10
C GLU A 46 -6.21 -6.52 -13.56
N LEU A 47 -6.68 -5.31 -13.88
CA LEU A 47 -6.12 -4.06 -13.37
C LEU A 47 -6.28 -3.95 -11.84
N ILE A 48 -7.47 -4.22 -11.30
CA ILE A 48 -7.73 -4.28 -9.84
C ILE A 48 -6.80 -5.29 -9.18
N ARG A 49 -6.65 -6.49 -9.76
CA ARG A 49 -5.75 -7.51 -9.19
C ARG A 49 -4.29 -7.04 -9.16
N LYS A 50 -3.84 -6.29 -10.17
CA LYS A 50 -2.49 -5.71 -10.20
C LYS A 50 -2.31 -4.57 -9.22
N THR A 51 -3.33 -3.73 -8.98
CA THR A 51 -3.27 -2.61 -8.03
C THR A 51 -3.51 -3.04 -6.57
N LEU A 52 -4.17 -4.17 -6.34
CA LEU A 52 -4.41 -4.74 -5.01
C LEU A 52 -3.11 -5.02 -4.25
N ILE A 53 -2.09 -5.53 -4.95
CA ILE A 53 -0.78 -5.88 -4.37
C ILE A 53 -0.06 -4.64 -3.80
N PRO A 54 0.21 -3.58 -4.59
CA PRO A 54 0.83 -2.36 -4.05
C PRO A 54 -0.07 -1.68 -3.02
N MET A 55 -1.41 -1.73 -3.19
CA MET A 55 -2.35 -1.20 -2.20
C MET A 55 -2.19 -1.86 -0.84
N ALA A 56 -2.22 -3.19 -0.79
CA ALA A 56 -2.06 -3.94 0.45
C ALA A 56 -0.70 -3.65 1.11
N TYR A 57 0.38 -3.55 0.32
CA TYR A 57 1.70 -3.23 0.84
C TYR A 57 1.73 -1.93 1.64
N TYR A 58 1.30 -0.81 1.05
CA TYR A 58 1.41 0.47 1.75
C TYR A 58 0.33 0.63 2.82
N CYS A 59 -0.83 -0.03 2.71
CA CYS A 59 -1.83 -0.03 3.79
C CYS A 59 -1.25 -0.66 5.06
N ILE A 60 -0.60 -1.81 4.93
CA ILE A 60 0.05 -2.49 6.05
C ILE A 60 1.20 -1.64 6.58
N GLN A 61 2.03 -1.06 5.69
CA GLN A 61 3.13 -0.20 6.09
C GLN A 61 2.66 1.04 6.87
N GLY A 62 1.66 1.74 6.35
CA GLY A 62 1.08 2.93 6.97
C GLY A 62 0.42 2.59 8.30
N GLY A 63 -0.30 1.47 8.38
CA GLY A 63 -0.88 0.95 9.62
C GLY A 63 0.17 0.70 10.69
N LEU A 64 1.24 -0.03 10.37
CA LEU A 64 2.32 -0.34 11.32
C LEU A 64 3.00 0.93 11.86
N ILE A 65 3.28 1.90 10.98
CA ILE A 65 3.86 3.19 11.38
C ILE A 65 2.88 3.99 12.25
N GLY A 66 1.61 4.05 11.88
CA GLY A 66 0.59 4.74 12.67
C GLY A 66 0.41 4.13 14.05
N PHE A 67 0.42 2.79 14.17
CA PHE A 67 0.41 2.10 15.46
C PHE A 67 1.67 2.39 16.29
N ALA A 68 2.84 2.47 15.66
CA ALA A 68 4.09 2.85 16.32
C ALA A 68 4.03 4.26 16.90
N LEU A 69 3.46 5.20 16.15
CA LEU A 69 3.28 6.59 16.57
C LEU A 69 2.23 6.75 17.68
N LEU A 70 1.14 5.97 17.63
CA LEU A 70 0.06 6.04 18.63
C LEU A 70 0.46 5.40 19.96
N THR A 71 1.20 4.29 19.92
CA THR A 71 1.56 3.53 21.13
C THR A 71 2.92 3.93 21.69
N GLY A 72 3.80 4.55 20.89
CA GLY A 72 5.18 4.87 21.26
C GLY A 72 6.07 3.64 21.47
N ASN A 73 5.59 2.43 21.12
CA ASN A 73 6.30 1.18 21.39
C ASN A 73 7.23 0.80 20.22
N LEU A 74 8.47 0.45 20.54
CA LEU A 74 9.51 0.09 19.58
C LEU A 74 9.19 -1.20 18.79
N VAL A 75 8.35 -2.09 19.32
CA VAL A 75 7.92 -3.32 18.64
C VAL A 75 7.26 -3.01 17.30
N TRP A 76 6.44 -1.95 17.23
CA TRP A 76 5.77 -1.58 15.99
C TRP A 76 6.73 -0.96 14.96
N TRP A 77 7.76 -0.25 15.42
CA TRP A 77 8.85 0.22 14.55
C TRP A 77 9.67 -0.95 14.00
N ALA A 78 9.98 -1.94 14.83
CA ALA A 78 10.65 -3.15 14.40
C ALA A 78 9.79 -3.94 13.40
N ALA A 79 8.49 -4.10 13.68
CA ALA A 79 7.55 -4.75 12.77
C ALA A 79 7.46 -4.02 11.42
N ALA A 80 7.41 -2.69 11.42
CA ALA A 80 7.43 -1.87 10.21
C ALA A 80 8.71 -2.08 9.39
N ALA A 81 9.88 -2.12 10.05
CA ALA A 81 11.16 -2.36 9.38
C ALA A 81 11.25 -3.79 8.82
N ILE A 82 10.80 -4.79 9.58
CA ILE A 82 10.74 -6.18 9.13
C ILE A 82 9.82 -6.30 7.92
N TRP A 83 8.64 -5.66 7.94
CA TRP A 83 7.71 -5.68 6.81
C TRP A 83 8.33 -5.10 5.53
N VAL A 84 8.99 -3.93 5.61
CA VAL A 84 9.74 -3.37 4.48
C VAL A 84 10.78 -4.37 3.98
N ALA A 85 11.60 -4.91 4.88
CA ALA A 85 12.69 -5.81 4.52
C ALA A 85 12.16 -7.08 3.83
N VAL A 86 11.07 -7.67 4.34
CA VAL A 86 10.40 -8.83 3.74
C VAL A 86 9.90 -8.50 2.34
N VAL A 87 9.24 -7.36 2.16
CA VAL A 87 8.72 -6.95 0.86
C VAL A 87 9.84 -6.72 -0.14
N LEU A 88 10.90 -6.00 0.26
CA LEU A 88 12.06 -5.78 -0.59
C LEU A 88 12.78 -7.09 -0.93
N LEU A 89 12.82 -8.06 -0.02
CA LEU A 89 13.37 -9.39 -0.25
C LEU A 89 12.50 -10.19 -1.23
N VAL A 90 11.18 -10.16 -1.08
CA VAL A 90 10.25 -10.79 -2.03
C VAL A 90 10.41 -10.15 -3.42
N MET A 91 10.50 -8.81 -3.50
CA MET A 91 10.76 -8.10 -4.75
C MET A 91 12.16 -8.43 -5.33
N SER A 92 13.17 -8.60 -4.49
CA SER A 92 14.53 -8.94 -4.95
C SER A 92 14.59 -10.35 -5.54
N ARG A 93 13.76 -11.27 -5.03
CA ARG A 93 13.57 -12.63 -5.57
C ARG A 93 12.78 -12.68 -6.87
N ASN A 94 11.91 -11.71 -7.13
CA ASN A 94 11.15 -11.60 -8.37
C ASN A 94 11.94 -11.01 -9.56
N ARG A 95 13.26 -10.80 -9.44
CA ARG A 95 14.15 -10.30 -10.52
C ARG A 95 14.41 -11.28 -11.68
N GLY A 96 13.63 -12.35 -11.80
CA GLY A 96 13.74 -13.32 -12.89
C GLY A 96 13.31 -12.80 -14.28
N HIS A 97 12.46 -11.75 -14.35
CA HIS A 97 11.93 -11.28 -15.64
C HIS A 97 12.65 -10.05 -16.21
N ALA A 98 13.42 -9.31 -15.41
CA ALA A 98 14.17 -8.14 -15.88
C ALA A 98 15.46 -8.53 -16.62
N ALA A 99 16.06 -9.69 -16.29
CA ALA A 99 17.28 -10.15 -16.93
C ALA A 99 17.07 -10.62 -18.38
N VAL A 100 15.87 -11.07 -18.75
CA VAL A 100 15.56 -11.61 -20.08
C VAL A 100 15.39 -10.52 -21.15
N LEU A 101 15.12 -9.27 -20.75
CA LEU A 101 15.00 -8.14 -21.69
C LEU A 101 16.32 -7.39 -21.91
N ALA A 102 17.36 -7.68 -21.13
CA ALA A 102 18.68 -7.06 -21.27
C ALA A 102 19.62 -7.84 -22.21
N THR A 103 19.16 -8.94 -22.81
CA THR A 103 19.96 -9.83 -23.66
C THR A 103 19.39 -10.02 -25.08
N ASN A 104 18.41 -9.22 -25.50
CA ASN A 104 17.89 -9.22 -26.87
C ASN A 104 18.15 -7.86 -27.54
#